data_AF-A0A6L3XTF9-F1
#
_entry.id   AF-A0A6L3XTF9-F1
#
_cell.length_a   1.000
_cell.length_b   1.000
_cell.length_c   1.000
_cell.angle_alpha   90.00
_cell.angle_beta   90.00
_cell.angle_gamma   90.00
#
_symmetry.space_group_name_H-M   'P 1'
#
loop_
_entity.id
_entity.type
_entity.pdbx_description
1 polymer ?
#
loop_
_entity_poly.entity_id
_entity_poly.type
_entity_poly.pdbx_seq_one_letter_code
_entity_poly.pdbx_strand_id
1 'polypeptide(L)'
;MMRTSVAFILFTLLLLAGAIAHLSIGARVIAPRTVVDAFFHFDPRNFEHSVIVRLRLMRLCAALVAGAALGIAGVLLQSVIRNPLGEPHILGLNAGAALAVVLTSALGLS
;
A
#
# COMPACT_ATOMS: atom_id res chain seq x y z
N MET A 1 -22.92 15.88 8.04
CA MET A 1 -21.90 15.57 9.07
C MET A 1 -21.95 14.11 9.53
N MET A 2 -23.08 13.58 10.02
CA MET A 2 -23.16 12.18 10.49
C MET A 2 -22.77 11.13 9.42
N ARG A 3 -23.20 11.32 8.17
CA ARG A 3 -22.91 10.38 7.05
C ARG A 3 -21.42 10.28 6.69
N THR A 4 -20.71 11.41 6.69
CA THR A 4 -19.29 11.47 6.35
C THR A 4 -18.42 10.89 7.46
N SER A 5 -18.78 11.11 8.73
CA SER A 5 -18.08 10.51 9.87
C SER A 5 -18.22 8.99 9.88
N VAL A 6 -19.41 8.45 9.59
CA VAL A 6 -19.63 7.00 9.47
C VAL A 6 -18.79 6.41 8.34
N ALA A 7 -18.74 7.06 7.17
CA ALA A 7 -17.94 6.59 6.05
C ALA A 7 -16.43 6.53 6.40
N PHE A 8 -15.92 7.53 7.12
CA PHE A 8 -14.52 7.55 7.56
C PHE A 8 -14.22 6.41 8.54
N ILE A 9 -15.08 6.21 9.55
CA ILE A 9 -14.92 5.13 10.53
C ILE A 9 -14.93 3.77 9.82
N LEU A 10 -15.88 3.54 8.91
CA LEU A 10 -15.98 2.29 8.15
C LEU A 10 -14.72 2.06 7.31
N PHE A 11 -14.22 3.08 6.62
CA PHE A 11 -13.01 2.99 5.82
C PHE A 11 -11.78 2.67 6.68
N THR A 12 -11.63 3.33 7.83
CA THR A 12 -10.54 3.04 8.77
C THR A 12 -10.60 1.60 9.28
N LEU A 13 -11.78 1.10 9.64
CA LEU A 13 -11.97 -0.29 10.08
C LEU A 13 -11.61 -1.28 8.96
N LEU A 14 -12.05 -1.01 7.73
CA LEU A 14 -11.73 -1.83 6.57
C LEU A 14 -10.23 -1.86 6.30
N LEU A 15 -9.55 -0.71 6.41
CA LEU A 15 -8.12 -0.59 6.20
C LEU A 15 -7.32 -1.36 7.27
N LEU A 16 -7.74 -1.29 8.54
CA LEU A 16 -7.14 -2.07 9.62
C LEU A 16 -7.34 -3.57 9.43
N ALA A 17 -8.56 -3.99 9.08
CA ALA A 17 -8.85 -5.41 8.81
C ALA A 17 -8.02 -5.93 7.62
N GLY A 18 -7.92 -5.15 6.55
CA GLY A 18 -7.10 -5.46 5.38
C GLY A 18 -5.60 -5.55 5.71
N ALA A 19 -5.09 -4.67 6.57
CA ALA A 19 -3.69 -4.69 7.02
C ALA A 19 -3.37 -5.97 7.82
N ILE A 20 -4.24 -6.35 8.76
CA ILE A 20 -4.09 -7.58 9.56
C ILE A 20 -4.16 -8.82 8.66
N ALA A 21 -5.12 -8.84 7.73
CA ALA A 21 -5.26 -9.92 6.75
C ALA A 21 -4.01 -10.03 5.86
N HIS A 22 -3.49 -8.91 5.34
CA HIS A 22 -2.28 -8.87 4.50
C HIS A 22 -1.04 -9.41 5.23
N LEU A 23 -0.89 -9.15 6.53
CA LEU A 23 0.24 -9.69 7.30
C LEU A 23 0.12 -11.20 7.50
N SER A 24 -1.10 -11.73 7.60
CA SER A 24 -1.37 -13.16 7.83
C SER A 24 -1.35 -13.99 6.55
N ILE A 25 -1.79 -13.42 5.42
CA ILE A 25 -1.96 -14.11 4.13
C ILE A 25 -0.74 -13.88 3.24
N GLY A 26 -0.24 -14.95 2.61
CA GLY A 26 0.88 -14.90 1.66
C GLY A 26 1.18 -16.28 1.10
N ALA A 27 2.43 -16.52 0.66
CA ALA A 27 2.86 -17.84 0.16
C ALA A 27 2.64 -18.98 1.18
N ARG A 28 2.65 -18.64 2.47
CA ARG A 28 2.16 -19.48 3.56
C ARG A 28 1.21 -18.66 4.43
N VAL A 29 0.13 -19.28 4.88
CA VAL A 29 -0.78 -18.67 5.85
C VAL A 29 -0.15 -18.74 7.23
N ILE A 30 0.05 -17.59 7.85
CA ILE A 30 0.64 -17.45 9.18
C ILE A 30 -0.49 -17.16 10.16
N ALA A 31 -0.50 -17.85 11.31
CA ALA A 31 -1.50 -17.61 12.33
C ALA A 31 -1.40 -16.17 12.87
N PRO A 32 -2.53 -15.47 13.11
CA PRO A 32 -2.51 -14.09 13.61
C PRO A 32 -1.73 -13.93 14.91
N ARG A 33 -1.74 -14.94 15.80
CA ARG A 33 -0.92 -14.95 17.02
C ARG A 33 0.57 -14.74 16.73
N THR A 34 1.08 -15.41 15.70
CA THR A 34 2.50 -15.32 15.30
C THR A 34 2.81 -13.97 14.67
N VAL A 35 1.82 -13.32 14.05
CA VAL A 35 1.96 -11.92 13.62
C VAL A 35 2.15 -11.01 14.83
N VAL A 36 1.33 -11.16 15.87
CA VAL A 36 1.48 -10.40 17.12
C VAL A 36 2.84 -10.67 17.78
N ASP A 37 3.23 -11.93 17.89
CA ASP A 37 4.54 -12.32 18.46
C ASP A 37 5.70 -11.75 17.64
N ALA A 38 5.60 -11.69 16.31
CA ALA A 38 6.63 -11.09 15.47
C ALA A 38 6.86 -9.60 15.75
N PHE A 39 5.86 -8.87 16.26
CA PHE A 39 6.01 -7.46 16.64
C PHE A 39 6.47 -7.27 18.08
N PHE A 40 5.94 -8.04 19.04
CA PHE A 40 6.21 -7.84 20.46
C PHE A 40 7.34 -8.72 21.02
N HIS A 41 7.61 -9.87 20.41
CA HIS A 41 8.61 -10.85 20.81
C HIS A 41 9.38 -11.37 19.59
N PHE A 42 10.01 -10.45 18.85
CA PHE A 42 10.70 -10.78 17.60
C PHE A 42 11.86 -11.76 17.83
N ASP A 43 11.88 -12.85 17.06
CA ASP A 43 12.96 -13.83 17.04
C ASP A 43 13.56 -13.88 15.62
N PRO A 44 14.81 -13.41 15.42
CA PRO A 44 15.47 -13.45 14.12
C PRO A 44 15.68 -14.86 13.55
N ARG A 45 15.69 -15.90 14.41
CA ARG A 45 15.86 -17.29 13.99
C ARG A 45 14.55 -17.90 13.49
N ASN A 46 13.41 -17.29 13.82
CA ASN A 46 12.12 -17.70 13.30
C ASN A 46 11.90 -17.11 11.90
N PHE A 47 11.85 -18.00 10.90
CA PHE A 47 11.66 -17.63 9.50
C PHE A 47 10.37 -16.83 9.27
N GLU A 48 9.25 -17.23 9.90
CA GLU A 48 7.96 -16.55 9.74
C GLU A 48 8.01 -15.12 10.28
N HIS A 49 8.68 -14.89 11.43
CA HIS A 49 8.84 -13.56 12.01
C HIS A 49 9.66 -12.66 11.07
N SER A 50 10.76 -13.19 10.52
CA SER A 50 11.59 -12.47 9.54
C SER A 50 10.81 -12.12 8.27
N VAL A 51 9.98 -13.03 7.75
CA VAL A 51 9.13 -12.77 6.58
C VAL A 51 8.08 -11.70 6.89
N ILE A 52 7.44 -11.74 8.06
CA ILE A 52 6.46 -10.74 8.49
C ILE A 52 7.10 -9.35 8.52
N VAL A 53 8.21 -9.19 9.24
CA VAL A 53 8.81 -7.85 9.48
C VAL A 53 9.57 -7.33 8.26
N ARG A 54 10.38 -8.17 7.60
CA ARG A 54 11.30 -7.70 6.54
C ARG A 54 10.65 -7.64 5.16
N LEU A 55 9.60 -8.43 4.91
CA LEU A 55 8.95 -8.49 3.59
C LEU A 55 7.51 -7.99 3.63
N ARG A 56 6.66 -8.57 4.49
CA ARG A 56 5.21 -8.27 4.47
C ARG A 56 4.92 -6.89 5.02
N LEU A 57 5.56 -6.50 6.12
CA LEU A 57 5.39 -5.17 6.71
C LEU A 57 5.93 -4.08 5.78
N MET A 58 7.13 -4.27 5.22
CA MET A 58 7.71 -3.31 4.26
C MET A 58 6.80 -3.12 3.04
N ARG A 59 6.22 -4.21 2.50
CA ARG A 59 5.26 -4.15 1.40
C ARG A 59 3.95 -3.46 1.81
N LEU A 60 3.44 -3.72 3.02
CA LEU A 60 2.25 -3.05 3.55
C LEU A 60 2.46 -1.54 3.66
N CYS A 61 3.61 -1.11 4.21
CA CYS A 61 3.97 0.30 4.30
C CYS A 61 4.03 0.94 2.91
N ALA A 62 4.69 0.29 1.94
CA ALA A 62 4.75 0.77 0.56
C ALA A 62 3.35 0.89 -0.07
N ALA A 63 2.47 -0.10 0.12
CA ALA A 63 1.10 -0.06 -0.38
C ALA A 63 0.27 1.07 0.24
N LEU A 64 0.39 1.31 1.55
CA LEU A 64 -0.30 2.40 2.24
C LEU A 64 0.17 3.77 1.74
N VAL A 65 1.49 3.96 1.62
CA VAL A 65 2.07 5.22 1.12
C VAL A 65 1.68 5.47 -0.33
N ALA A 66 1.81 4.45 -1.20
CA ALA A 66 1.43 4.56 -2.59
C ALA A 66 -0.07 4.86 -2.75
N GLY A 67 -0.94 4.14 -2.02
CA GLY A 67 -2.38 4.39 -2.03
C GLY A 67 -2.76 5.79 -1.56
N ALA A 68 -2.14 6.27 -0.48
CA ALA A 68 -2.34 7.63 0.02
C ALA A 68 -1.87 8.68 -1.00
N ALA A 69 -0.69 8.51 -1.58
CA ALA A 69 -0.15 9.42 -2.60
C ALA A 69 -1.05 9.48 -3.85
N LEU A 70 -1.54 8.33 -4.31
CA LEU A 70 -2.48 8.25 -5.44
C LEU A 70 -3.83 8.93 -5.11
N GLY A 71 -4.36 8.73 -3.91
CA GLY A 71 -5.58 9.40 -3.46
C GLY A 71 -5.43 10.93 -3.43
N ILE A 72 -4.31 11.43 -2.88
CA ILE A 72 -3.99 12.86 -2.86
C ILE A 72 -3.81 13.41 -4.28
N ALA A 73 -3.04 12.73 -5.12
CA ALA A 73 -2.83 13.14 -6.52
C ALA A 73 -4.14 13.21 -7.30
N GLY A 74 -5.05 12.24 -7.10
CA GLY A 74 -6.38 12.23 -7.71
C GLY A 74 -7.20 13.45 -7.30
N VAL A 75 -7.31 13.74 -6.00
CA VAL A 75 -8.07 14.89 -5.50
C VAL A 75 -7.46 16.21 -5.97
N LEU A 76 -6.14 16.35 -5.94
CA LEU A 76 -5.45 17.54 -6.42
C LEU A 76 -5.72 17.79 -7.90
N LEU A 77 -5.61 16.75 -8.73
CA LEU A 77 -5.85 16.89 -10.15
C LEU A 77 -7.30 17.23 -10.45
N GLN A 78 -8.25 16.50 -9.86
CA GLN A 78 -9.69 16.76 -10.00
C GLN A 78 -10.04 18.21 -9.60
N SER A 79 -9.35 18.76 -8.60
CA SER A 79 -9.51 20.14 -8.16
C SER A 79 -8.94 21.15 -9.17
N VAL A 80 -7.75 20.90 -9.72
CA VAL A 80 -7.11 21.77 -10.71
C VAL A 80 -7.92 21.84 -12.01
N ILE A 81 -8.34 20.69 -12.53
CA ILE A 81 -9.12 20.63 -13.78
C ILE A 81 -10.61 20.92 -13.55
N ARG A 82 -11.04 21.08 -12.29
CA ARG A 82 -12.43 21.32 -11.87
C ARG A 82 -13.40 20.32 -12.48
N ASN A 83 -12.97 19.07 -12.61
CA ASN A 83 -13.76 17.98 -13.16
C ASN A 83 -13.61 16.75 -12.25
N PRO A 84 -14.67 16.32 -11.54
CA PRO A 84 -14.62 15.17 -10.65
C PRO A 84 -14.38 13.83 -11.37
N LEU A 85 -14.52 13.79 -12.70
CA LEU A 85 -14.19 12.63 -13.54
C LEU A 85 -12.74 12.68 -14.06
N GLY A 86 -11.96 13.68 -13.65
CA GLY A 86 -10.56 13.83 -14.00
C GLY A 86 -9.70 12.68 -13.50
N GLU A 87 -8.98 12.03 -14.41
CA GLU A 87 -8.00 11.00 -14.06
C GLU A 87 -6.55 11.40 -14.40
N PRO A 88 -5.57 11.00 -13.59
CA PRO A 88 -4.14 11.34 -13.79
C PRO A 88 -3.53 10.86 -15.10
N HIS A 89 -4.14 9.88 -15.75
CA HIS A 89 -3.64 9.26 -16.98
C HIS A 89 -3.46 10.26 -18.14
N ILE A 90 -4.25 11.33 -18.17
CA ILE A 90 -4.24 12.33 -19.25
C ILE A 90 -2.93 13.14 -19.29
N LEU A 91 -2.20 13.23 -18.18
CA LEU A 91 -0.95 14.00 -18.08
C LEU A 91 0.30 13.24 -18.58
N GLY A 92 0.16 11.98 -19.00
CA GLY A 92 1.28 11.17 -19.48
C GLY A 92 2.26 10.70 -18.41
N LEU A 93 1.97 10.94 -17.12
CA LEU A 93 2.85 10.61 -16.00
C LEU A 93 3.20 9.11 -15.93
N ASN A 94 2.20 8.26 -16.17
CA ASN A 94 2.38 6.79 -16.16
C ASN A 94 3.22 6.30 -17.34
N ALA A 95 3.06 6.91 -18.52
CA ALA A 95 3.86 6.58 -19.70
C ALA A 95 5.33 6.98 -19.49
N GLY A 96 5.58 8.16 -18.91
CA GLY A 96 6.94 8.60 -18.55
C GLY A 96 7.60 7.70 -17.50
N ALA A 97 6.86 7.31 -16.45
CA ALA A 97 7.36 6.39 -15.44
C ALA A 97 7.68 5.00 -16.01
N ALA A 98 6.79 4.45 -16.87
CA ALA A 98 7.00 3.17 -17.53
C ALA A 98 8.24 3.20 -18.45
N LEU A 99 8.40 4.27 -19.23
CA LEU A 99 9.58 4.47 -20.07
C LEU A 99 10.86 4.50 -19.23
N ALA A 100 10.88 5.22 -18.11
CA ALA A 100 12.03 5.27 -17.22
C ALA A 100 12.40 3.89 -16.69
N VAL A 101 11.41 3.11 -16.22
CA VAL A 101 11.63 1.73 -15.75
C VAL A 101 12.24 0.87 -16.86
N VAL A 102 11.63 0.86 -18.06
CA VAL A 102 12.12 0.08 -19.21
C VAL A 102 13.55 0.47 -19.58
N LEU A 103 13.86 1.77 -19.63
CA LEU A 103 15.20 2.25 -19.92
C LEU A 103 16.21 1.79 -18.87
N THR A 104 15.90 1.93 -17.58
CA THR A 104 16.81 1.50 -16.51
C THR A 104 17.05 -0.01 -16.53
N SER A 105 16.03 -0.81 -16.80
CA SER A 105 16.16 -2.26 -16.89
C SER A 105 16.89 -2.70 -18.16
N ALA A 106 16.64 -2.06 -19.30
CA ALA A 106 17.35 -2.35 -20.55
C ALA A 106 18.85 -2.02 -20.47
N LEU A 107 19.21 -0.98 -19.71
CA LEU A 107 20.60 -0.58 -19.47
C LEU A 107 21.29 -1.38 -18.34
N GLY A 108 20.57 -2.26 -17.63
CA GLY A 108 21.12 -3.06 -16.54
C GLY A 108 21.41 -2.27 -15.26
N LEU A 109 20.72 -1.16 -15.02
CA LEU A 109 20.90 -0.31 -13.84
C LEU A 109 20.02 -0.73 -12.64
N SER A 110 19.05 -1.62 -12.84
CA SER A 110 18.07 -2.08 -11.85
C SER A 110 18.25 -3.54 -11.47
#